data_AF-A0A532AN88-F1
#
_entry.id   AF-A0A532AN88-F1
#
_cell.length_a   1.000
_cell.length_b   1.000
_cell.length_c   1.000
_cell.angle_alpha   90.00
_cell.angle_beta   90.00
_cell.angle_gamma   90.00
#
_symmetry.space_group_name_H-M   'P 1'
#
loop_
_entity.id
_entity.type
_entity.pdbx_description
1 polymer ?
#
loop_
_entity_poly.entity_id
_entity_poly.type
_entity_poly.pdbx_seq_one_letter_code
_entity_poly.pdbx_strand_id
1 'polypeptide(L)'
;REGLTFPAMPMDGGQPNYFTINGRAYPSTDTIRMKVGETLKVRFIGTNNGFIHPMHIHGGPFEIVARDGETVPESARFLADTVNVGPGQRYDVVWQARRPGKWLIHCHIGHHTTNNNVEEKGGGGLMVVIDVQP
;
A
#
# COMPACT_ATOMS: atom_id res chain seq x y z
N ARG A 1 -6.92 20.77 -22.44
CA ARG A 1 -6.55 19.39 -22.05
C ARG A 1 -6.90 19.27 -20.57
N GLU A 2 -8.01 18.60 -20.24
CA GLU A 2 -8.78 18.73 -18.99
C GLU A 2 -8.14 18.11 -17.74
N GLY A 3 -6.81 18.18 -17.58
CA GLY A 3 -6.14 17.73 -16.36
C GLY A 3 -6.25 16.22 -16.03
N LEU A 4 -6.91 15.43 -16.88
CA LEU A 4 -6.99 13.98 -16.72
C LEU A 4 -5.62 13.36 -17.02
N THR A 5 -5.02 12.74 -16.00
CA THR A 5 -3.88 11.83 -16.16
C THR A 5 -4.43 10.45 -16.50
N PHE A 6 -3.95 9.87 -17.60
CA PHE A 6 -4.25 8.48 -17.94
C PHE A 6 -3.21 7.59 -17.24
N PRO A 7 -3.62 6.43 -16.70
CA PRO A 7 -2.71 5.57 -15.96
C PRO A 7 -1.63 5.02 -16.88
N ALA A 8 -0.42 4.89 -16.34
CA ALA A 8 0.73 4.34 -17.07
C ALA A 8 0.52 2.87 -17.50
N MET A 9 -0.39 2.15 -16.84
CA MET A 9 -0.73 0.75 -17.11
C MET A 9 -2.26 0.61 -17.21
N PRO A 10 -2.85 0.87 -18.38
CA PRO A 10 -4.30 0.72 -18.56
C PRO A 10 -4.72 -0.74 -18.47
N MET A 11 -5.96 -0.93 -18.05
CA MET A 11 -6.57 -2.25 -17.93
C MET A 11 -6.71 -3.01 -19.23
N ASP A 12 -6.46 -4.31 -19.16
CA ASP A 12 -6.96 -5.23 -20.17
C ASP A 12 -8.43 -5.60 -19.86
N GLY A 13 -9.22 -5.83 -20.89
CA GLY A 13 -10.65 -6.11 -20.77
C GLY A 13 -10.93 -7.34 -19.89
N GLY A 14 -11.91 -7.23 -18.99
CA GLY A 14 -12.39 -8.35 -18.16
C GLY A 14 -11.72 -8.49 -16.78
N GLN A 15 -10.71 -7.68 -16.47
CA GLN A 15 -10.16 -7.60 -15.12
C GLN A 15 -11.03 -6.69 -14.21
N PRO A 16 -10.94 -6.80 -12.86
CA PRO A 16 -11.67 -5.93 -11.93
C PRO A 16 -11.20 -4.47 -12.01
N ASN A 17 -12.10 -3.50 -11.99
CA ASN A 17 -11.80 -2.09 -12.19
C ASN A 17 -11.80 -1.24 -10.90
N TYR A 18 -11.93 -1.89 -9.73
CA TYR A 18 -11.83 -1.27 -8.41
C TYR A 18 -11.06 -2.18 -7.46
N PHE A 19 -10.23 -1.56 -6.61
CA PHE A 19 -9.45 -2.25 -5.59
C PHE A 19 -9.54 -1.48 -4.27
N THR A 20 -9.54 -2.18 -3.15
CA THR A 20 -9.86 -1.55 -1.86
C THR A 20 -8.94 -1.99 -0.75
N ILE A 21 -8.56 -1.03 0.11
CA ILE A 21 -8.01 -1.31 1.44
C ILE A 21 -9.16 -1.16 2.43
N ASN A 22 -9.45 -2.20 3.21
CA ASN A 22 -10.52 -2.21 4.21
C ASN A 22 -11.89 -1.75 3.66
N GLY A 23 -12.22 -2.19 2.43
CA GLY A 23 -13.49 -1.92 1.77
C GLY A 23 -13.62 -0.52 1.14
N ARG A 24 -12.56 0.31 1.15
CA ARG A 24 -12.56 1.63 0.52
C ARG A 24 -11.43 1.76 -0.51
N ALA A 25 -11.72 2.43 -1.61
CA ALA A 25 -10.72 2.86 -2.59
C ALA A 25 -10.34 4.33 -2.32
N TYR A 26 -9.08 4.69 -2.51
CA TYR A 26 -8.66 6.09 -2.44
C TYR A 26 -9.50 6.93 -3.43
N PRO A 27 -9.94 8.16 -3.10
CA PRO A 27 -9.58 8.98 -1.93
C PRO A 27 -10.44 8.74 -0.67
N SER A 28 -11.27 7.70 -0.64
CA SER A 28 -12.13 7.39 0.50
C SER A 28 -11.44 6.57 1.61
N THR A 29 -10.19 6.14 1.40
CA THR A 29 -9.40 5.44 2.41
C THR A 29 -9.01 6.39 3.56
N ASP A 30 -8.76 5.82 4.74
CA ASP A 30 -8.36 6.61 5.91
C ASP A 30 -6.94 7.18 5.73
N THR A 31 -6.65 8.26 6.45
CA THR A 31 -5.29 8.81 6.59
C THR A 31 -4.72 8.40 7.95
N ILE A 32 -3.56 7.75 7.95
CA ILE A 32 -2.82 7.40 9.16
C ILE A 32 -2.07 8.65 9.60
N ARG A 33 -2.37 9.18 10.79
CA ARG A 33 -1.68 10.37 11.34
C ARG A 33 -0.61 9.93 12.32
N MET A 34 0.59 10.46 12.16
CA MET A 34 1.75 10.12 12.99
C MET A 34 2.60 11.36 13.29
N LYS A 35 3.53 11.24 14.23
CA LYS A 35 4.61 12.19 14.48
C LYS A 35 5.97 11.57 14.15
N VAL A 36 6.98 12.41 13.90
CA VAL A 36 8.35 11.94 13.74
C VAL A 36 8.80 11.17 14.99
N GLY A 37 9.45 10.03 14.77
CA GLY A 37 9.91 9.11 15.81
C GLY A 37 8.94 7.97 16.12
N GLU A 38 7.67 8.07 15.72
CA GLU A 38 6.70 6.99 15.91
C GLU A 38 6.95 5.82 14.94
N THR A 39 6.57 4.63 15.40
CA THR A 39 6.71 3.38 14.65
C THR A 39 5.34 2.83 14.30
N LEU A 40 5.11 2.60 13.01
CA LEU A 40 3.91 1.98 12.47
C LEU A 40 4.16 0.49 12.22
N LYS A 41 3.37 -0.36 12.86
CA LYS A 41 3.25 -1.76 12.47
C LYS A 41 2.09 -1.91 11.48
N VAL A 42 2.39 -2.29 10.24
CA VAL A 42 1.36 -2.57 9.22
C VAL A 42 1.24 -4.08 9.05
N ARG A 43 0.03 -4.61 9.18
CA ARG A 43 -0.30 -5.98 8.79
C ARG A 43 -1.00 -5.96 7.43
N PHE A 44 -0.31 -6.38 6.39
CA PHE A 44 -0.93 -6.63 5.09
C PHE A 44 -1.64 -7.98 5.11
N ILE A 45 -2.85 -8.04 4.55
CA ILE A 45 -3.66 -9.25 4.44
C ILE A 45 -4.22 -9.33 3.03
N GLY A 46 -3.83 -10.37 2.29
CA GLY A 46 -4.38 -10.64 0.96
C GLY A 46 -5.75 -11.29 1.05
N THR A 47 -6.82 -10.48 1.18
CA THR A 47 -8.21 -10.97 1.28
C THR A 47 -8.86 -11.29 -0.06
N ASN A 48 -8.20 -10.95 -1.18
CA ASN A 48 -8.67 -11.23 -2.53
C ASN A 48 -8.39 -12.70 -2.93
N ASN A 49 -8.91 -13.13 -4.08
CA ASN A 49 -8.77 -14.50 -4.60
C ASN A 49 -8.04 -14.62 -5.96
N GLY A 50 -7.49 -13.53 -6.51
CA GLY A 50 -7.02 -13.51 -7.91
C GLY A 50 -5.78 -12.69 -8.21
N PHE A 51 -5.27 -11.90 -7.26
CA PHE A 51 -4.18 -10.95 -7.50
C PHE A 51 -3.14 -11.00 -6.39
N ILE A 52 -1.87 -10.97 -6.81
CA ILE A 52 -0.76 -10.58 -5.94
C ILE A 52 -0.70 -9.06 -5.94
N HIS A 53 -0.65 -8.47 -4.75
CA HIS A 53 -0.47 -7.02 -4.58
C HIS A 53 0.94 -6.74 -4.07
N PRO A 54 1.85 -6.19 -4.88
CA PRO A 54 3.12 -5.64 -4.40
C PRO A 54 2.82 -4.39 -3.56
N MET A 55 2.76 -4.53 -2.24
CA MET A 55 2.45 -3.43 -1.33
C MET A 55 3.72 -2.66 -0.98
N HIS A 56 3.76 -1.39 -1.38
CA HIS A 56 4.88 -0.46 -1.22
C HIS A 56 4.57 0.60 -0.17
N ILE A 57 5.57 1.02 0.62
CA ILE A 57 5.49 2.18 1.52
C ILE A 57 6.59 3.18 1.16
N HIS A 58 6.20 4.42 0.84
CA HIS A 58 7.16 5.51 0.58
C HIS A 58 7.95 5.88 1.85
N GLY A 59 9.13 6.46 1.67
CA GLY A 59 9.97 6.85 2.82
C GLY A 59 10.55 5.66 3.59
N GLY A 60 10.52 4.47 2.97
CA GLY A 60 11.09 3.24 3.49
C GLY A 60 12.62 3.27 3.70
N PRO A 61 13.23 2.11 3.99
CA PRO A 61 12.60 0.79 4.03
C PRO A 61 11.75 0.57 5.28
N PHE A 62 10.88 -0.44 5.22
CA PHE A 62 10.29 -1.12 6.36
C PHE A 62 11.02 -2.46 6.62
N GLU A 63 10.90 -2.99 7.84
CA GLU A 63 11.39 -4.32 8.19
C GLU A 63 10.24 -5.34 8.19
N ILE A 64 10.41 -6.51 7.58
CA ILE A 64 9.45 -7.61 7.67
C ILE A 64 9.70 -8.39 8.96
N VAL A 65 8.70 -8.45 9.84
CA VAL A 65 8.82 -9.03 11.20
C VAL A 65 7.95 -10.26 11.42
N ALA A 66 6.92 -10.49 10.60
CA ALA A 66 6.12 -11.71 10.64
C ALA A 66 5.60 -12.08 9.25
N ARG A 67 5.41 -13.38 9.01
CA ARG A 67 4.78 -13.93 7.80
C ARG A 67 3.72 -14.94 8.21
N ASP A 68 2.52 -14.79 7.67
CA ASP A 68 1.37 -15.68 7.87
C ASP A 68 0.98 -15.91 9.35
N GLY A 69 1.35 -14.98 10.24
CA GLY A 69 1.09 -15.07 11.68
C GLY A 69 2.29 -15.51 12.51
N GLU A 70 3.33 -16.04 11.87
CA GLU A 70 4.55 -16.48 12.52
C GLU A 70 5.58 -15.36 12.56
N THR A 71 6.15 -15.14 13.74
CA THR A 71 7.20 -14.13 13.93
C THR A 71 8.48 -14.60 13.24
N VAL A 72 9.05 -13.75 12.38
CA VAL A 72 10.33 -14.02 11.74
C VAL A 72 11.44 -13.84 12.79
N PRO A 73 12.32 -14.84 12.98
CA PRO A 73 13.47 -14.71 13.88
C PRO A 73 14.30 -13.49 13.51
N GLU A 74 14.85 -12.78 14.51
CA GLU A 74 15.60 -11.53 14.27
C GLU A 74 16.72 -11.69 13.24
N SER A 75 17.42 -12.84 13.26
CA SER A 75 18.49 -13.17 12.29
C SER A 75 18.02 -13.36 10.85
N ALA A 76 16.71 -13.53 10.63
CA ALA A 76 16.09 -13.77 9.32
C ALA A 76 15.17 -12.60 8.89
N ARG A 77 15.04 -11.56 9.71
CA ARG A 77 14.34 -10.33 9.30
C ARG A 77 15.14 -9.61 8.23
N PHE A 78 14.43 -8.93 7.34
CA PHE A 78 15.05 -8.19 6.26
C PHE A 78 14.28 -6.91 5.94
N LEU A 79 15.01 -5.97 5.37
CA LEU A 79 14.48 -4.69 4.94
C LEU A 79 13.94 -4.79 3.51
N ALA A 80 12.80 -4.16 3.28
CA ALA A 80 12.20 -4.01 1.97
C ALA A 80 11.45 -2.67 1.90
N ASP A 81 11.19 -2.18 0.70
CA ASP A 81 10.24 -1.09 0.47
C ASP A 81 8.91 -1.59 -0.10
N THR A 82 8.89 -2.82 -0.62
CA THR A 82 7.78 -3.46 -1.31
C THR A 82 7.73 -4.94 -0.95
N VAL A 83 6.55 -5.48 -0.68
CA VAL A 83 6.34 -6.92 -0.46
C VAL A 83 5.17 -7.44 -1.27
N ASN A 84 5.34 -8.59 -1.93
CA ASN A 84 4.27 -9.25 -2.66
C ASN A 84 3.31 -9.95 -1.68
N VAL A 85 2.06 -9.49 -1.65
CA VAL A 85 1.00 -10.05 -0.82
C VAL A 85 0.02 -10.78 -1.73
N GLY A 86 0.13 -12.12 -1.77
CA GLY A 86 -0.79 -12.98 -2.50
C GLY A 86 -2.08 -13.31 -1.73
N PRO A 87 -3.07 -13.95 -2.40
CA PRO A 87 -4.28 -14.45 -1.77
C PRO A 87 -3.99 -15.30 -0.53
N GLY A 88 -4.65 -14.99 0.59
CA GLY A 88 -4.50 -15.68 1.87
C GLY A 88 -3.22 -15.36 2.66
N GLN A 89 -2.25 -14.65 2.06
CA GLN A 89 -0.99 -14.33 2.71
C GLN A 89 -1.11 -13.13 3.66
N ARG A 90 -0.28 -13.13 4.71
CA ARG A 90 -0.13 -12.01 5.64
C ARG A 90 1.33 -11.66 5.84
N TYR A 91 1.62 -10.37 5.89
CA TYR A 91 2.94 -9.86 6.27
C TYR A 91 2.78 -8.78 7.32
N ASP A 92 3.53 -8.88 8.41
CA ASP A 92 3.68 -7.78 9.35
C ASP A 92 4.98 -7.06 9.03
N VAL A 93 4.89 -5.76 8.85
CA VAL A 93 6.04 -4.89 8.61
C VAL A 93 6.09 -3.76 9.62
N VAL A 94 7.30 -3.32 9.95
CA VAL A 94 7.57 -2.21 10.86
C VAL A 94 8.20 -1.07 10.05
N TRP A 95 7.54 0.08 10.06
CA TRP A 95 7.96 1.30 9.38
C TRP A 95 8.12 2.44 10.39
N GLN A 96 9.15 3.26 10.25
CA GLN A 96 9.42 4.36 11.18
C GLN A 96 9.21 5.72 10.50
N ALA A 97 8.50 6.61 11.19
CA ALA A 97 8.32 7.99 10.79
C ALA A 97 9.62 8.79 10.99
N ARG A 98 10.51 8.79 10.00
CA ARG A 98 11.84 9.43 10.11
C ARG A 98 11.84 10.92 9.80
N ARG A 99 10.87 11.40 9.00
CA ARG A 99 10.78 12.78 8.51
C ARG A 99 9.31 13.20 8.36
N PRO A 100 8.98 14.48 8.59
CA PRO A 100 7.63 14.99 8.34
C PRO A 100 7.31 14.96 6.85
N GLY A 101 6.03 14.81 6.53
CA GLY A 101 5.54 14.73 5.16
C GLY A 101 4.41 13.73 4.98
N LYS A 102 3.92 13.64 3.75
CA LYS A 102 2.90 12.66 3.36
C LYS A 102 3.57 11.52 2.62
N TRP A 103 3.37 10.30 3.09
CA TRP A 103 3.91 9.07 2.54
C TRP A 103 2.77 8.17 2.09
N LEU A 104 2.93 7.47 0.98
CA LEU A 104 1.90 6.56 0.48
C LEU A 104 2.19 5.12 0.88
N ILE A 105 1.15 4.41 1.27
CA ILE A 105 1.07 2.95 1.21
C ILE A 105 0.24 2.64 -0.03
N HIS A 106 0.77 1.90 -1.01
CA HIS A 106 -0.03 1.54 -2.19
C HIS A 106 0.40 0.24 -2.85
N CYS A 107 -0.49 -0.33 -3.67
CA CYS A 107 -0.10 -1.39 -4.59
C CYS A 107 0.78 -0.80 -5.71
N HIS A 108 1.87 -1.48 -6.07
CA HIS A 108 2.80 -1.03 -7.10
C HIS A 108 2.38 -1.48 -8.53
N ILE A 109 1.20 -2.07 -8.68
CA ILE A 109 0.59 -2.30 -9.99
C ILE A 109 -0.27 -1.07 -10.30
N GLY A 110 0.10 -0.29 -11.32
CA GLY A 110 -0.52 1.01 -11.62
C GLY A 110 -2.03 0.94 -11.88
N HIS A 111 -2.51 -0.14 -12.50
CA HIS A 111 -3.94 -0.39 -12.63
C HIS A 111 -4.65 -0.42 -11.27
N HIS A 112 -4.06 -1.06 -10.26
CA HIS A 112 -4.64 -1.22 -8.92
C HIS A 112 -4.69 0.08 -8.12
N THR A 113 -4.09 1.16 -8.63
CA THR A 113 -4.12 2.50 -8.04
C THR A 113 -5.06 3.44 -8.79
N THR A 114 -6.07 2.89 -9.49
CA THR A 114 -7.11 3.65 -10.19
C THR A 114 -8.51 3.22 -9.74
N ASN A 115 -9.48 4.11 -9.96
CA ASN A 115 -10.90 3.81 -9.86
C ASN A 115 -11.49 3.86 -11.26
N ASN A 116 -11.88 2.71 -11.82
CA ASN A 116 -12.39 2.64 -13.18
C ASN A 116 -11.45 3.29 -14.22
N ASN A 117 -10.13 3.01 -14.12
CA ASN A 117 -9.07 3.59 -14.94
C ASN A 117 -8.86 5.11 -14.80
N VAL A 118 -9.40 5.73 -13.75
CA VAL A 118 -9.23 7.16 -13.45
C VAL A 118 -8.50 7.33 -12.11
N GLU A 119 -7.59 8.29 -12.07
CA GLU A 119 -7.00 8.80 -10.83
C GLU A 119 -7.82 10.00 -10.33
N GLU A 120 -8.27 9.93 -9.09
CA GLU A 120 -8.94 11.00 -8.39
C GLU A 120 -7.99 11.57 -7.34
N LYS A 121 -7.73 12.89 -7.36
CA LYS A 121 -6.76 13.55 -6.46
C LYS A 121 -5.35 12.93 -6.53
N GLY A 122 -4.95 12.47 -7.71
CA GLY A 122 -3.62 11.91 -7.97
C GLY A 122 -3.45 10.43 -7.57
N GLY A 123 -4.55 9.71 -7.31
CA GLY A 123 -4.50 8.27 -7.04
C GLY A 123 -5.87 7.60 -7.08
N GLY A 124 -5.94 6.36 -6.63
CA GLY A 124 -7.15 5.54 -6.62
C GLY A 124 -6.88 4.18 -5.98
N GLY A 125 -7.90 3.33 -5.93
CA GLY A 125 -7.75 1.92 -5.59
C GLY A 125 -7.05 1.64 -4.25
N LEU A 126 -6.07 0.73 -4.28
CA LEU A 126 -5.25 0.31 -3.13
C LEU A 126 -4.22 1.37 -2.75
N MET A 127 -4.67 2.47 -2.13
CA MET A 127 -3.80 3.55 -1.66
C MET A 127 -4.28 4.09 -0.30
N VAL A 128 -3.34 4.34 0.62
CA VAL A 128 -3.54 4.98 1.92
C VAL A 128 -2.45 6.02 2.12
N VAL A 129 -2.77 7.13 2.77
CA VAL A 129 -1.82 8.19 3.10
C VAL A 129 -1.39 8.05 4.56
N ILE A 130 -0.09 8.12 4.82
CA ILE A 130 0.51 8.39 6.13
C ILE A 130 0.86 9.87 6.17
N ASP A 131 0.28 10.62 7.09
CA ASP A 131 0.56 12.02 7.33
C ASP A 131 1.43 12.16 8.59
N VAL A 132 2.72 12.40 8.39
CA VAL A 132 3.71 12.55 9.47
C VAL A 132 3.92 14.03 9.76
N GLN A 133 3.53 14.41 10.96
CA GLN A 133 3.77 15.74 11.52
C GLN A 133 5.13 15.78 12.25
N PRO A 134 5.71 16.98 12.44
CA PRO A 134 6.94 17.14 13.21
C PRO A 134 6.89 16.50 14.60
#